data_AF-A0A4Q3F9J7-F1
#
_entry.id   AF-A0A4Q3F9J7-F1
#
_cell.length_a   1.000
_cell.length_b   1.000
_cell.length_c   1.000
_cell.angle_alpha   90.00
_cell.angle_beta   90.00
_cell.angle_gamma   90.00
#
_symmetry.space_group_name_H-M   'P 1'
#
loop_
_entity.id
_entity.type
_entity.pdbx_description
1 polymer ?
#
loop_
_entity_poly.entity_id
_entity_poly.type
_entity_poly.pdbx_seq_one_letter_code
_entity_poly.pdbx_strand_id
1 'polypeptide(L)' 'HMTLTGSLPAEHAVPVKQALETAYATAIPAGPVRIDRFALFKQDERAGRFRLLDSYAFG' A
#
# COMPACT_ATOMS: atom_id res chain seq x y z
N HIS A 1 1.13 -5.17 6.61
CA HIS A 1 0.66 -3.76 6.59
C HIS A 1 0.68 -3.28 5.14
N MET A 2 -0.14 -2.30 4.77
CA MET A 2 -0.13 -1.67 3.44
C MET A 2 0.33 -0.22 3.60
N THR A 3 1.35 0.18 2.85
CA THR A 3 1.87 1.54 2.90
C THR A 3 0.99 2.46 2.07
N LEU A 4 0.35 3.44 2.71
CA LEU A 4 -0.55 4.40 2.04
C LEU A 4 0.14 5.70 1.63
N THR A 5 1.29 6.01 2.24
CA THR A 5 2.07 7.22 1.97
C THR A 5 3.56 6.91 2.07
N GLY A 6 4.40 7.71 1.40
CA GLY A 6 5.84 7.71 1.62
C GLY A 6 6.21 8.37 2.96
N SER A 7 7.50 8.67 3.15
CA SER A 7 7.94 9.46 4.29
C SER A 7 7.25 10.83 4.31
N LEU A 8 6.74 11.22 5.48
CA LEU A 8 6.11 12.51 5.71
C LEU A 8 6.96 13.35 6.69
N PRO A 9 6.95 14.68 6.55
CA PRO A 9 7.40 15.57 7.61
C PRO A 9 6.66 15.27 8.92
N ALA A 10 7.36 15.44 10.05
CA ALA A 10 6.86 15.00 11.37
C ALA A 10 5.54 15.68 11.76
N GLU A 11 5.38 16.95 11.40
CA GLU A 11 4.17 17.76 11.60
C GLU A 11 2.94 17.23 10.85
N HIS A 12 3.15 16.46 9.79
CA HIS A 12 2.08 15.91 8.96
C HIS A 12 1.73 14.46 9.30
N ALA A 13 2.60 13.73 9.98
CA ALA A 13 2.42 12.30 10.22
C ALA A 13 1.12 11.97 10.99
N VAL A 14 0.87 12.68 12.10
CA VAL A 14 -0.33 12.48 12.93
C VAL A 14 -1.63 12.89 12.20
N PRO A 15 -1.76 14.11 11.64
CA PRO A 15 -3.01 14.53 11.00
C PRO A 15 -3.33 13.70 9.76
N VAL A 16 -2.32 13.30 8.96
CA VAL A 16 -2.55 12.43 7.80
C VAL A 16 -3.02 11.05 8.23
N LYS A 17 -2.43 10.47 9.29
CA LYS A 17 -2.88 9.19 9.83
C LYS A 17 -4.36 9.23 10.22
N GLN A 18 -4.77 10.24 10.98
CA GLN A 18 -6.16 10.39 11.42
C GLN A 18 -7.13 10.54 10.25
N ALA A 19 -6.77 11.37 9.25
CA ALA A 19 -7.58 11.55 8.06
C ALA A 19 -7.73 10.24 7.26
N LEU A 20 -6.66 9.45 7.14
CA LEU A 20 -6.70 8.14 6.48
C LEU A 20 -7.57 7.13 7.25
N GLU A 21 -7.52 7.13 8.58
CA GLU A 21 -8.36 6.27 9.43
C GLU A 21 -9.85 6.62 9.26
N THR A 22 -10.21 7.92 9.26
CA THR A 22 -11.59 8.37 9.02
C THR A 22 -12.07 8.03 7.62
N ALA A 23 -11.23 8.25 6.60
CA ALA A 23 -11.56 7.92 5.23
C ALA A 23 -11.76 6.40 5.05
N TYR A 24 -10.90 5.59 5.66
CA TYR A 24 -11.00 4.13 5.63
C TYR A 24 -12.33 3.65 6.25
N ALA A 25 -12.66 4.13 7.45
CA ALA A 25 -13.89 3.75 8.15
C ALA A 25 -15.16 4.11 7.38
N THR A 26 -15.11 5.17 6.56
CA THR A 26 -16.25 5.65 5.77
C THR A 26 -16.39 4.90 4.45
N ALA A 27 -15.27 4.62 3.77
CA ALA A 27 -15.27 4.16 2.39
C ALA A 27 -15.11 2.65 2.23
N ILE A 28 -14.51 1.97 3.22
CA ILE A 28 -14.12 0.57 3.10
C ILE A 28 -15.02 -0.30 4.00
N PRO A 29 -15.77 -1.25 3.43
CA PRO A 29 -16.53 -2.21 4.21
C PRO A 29 -15.62 -2.98 5.17
N ALA A 30 -16.08 -3.19 6.40
CA ALA A 30 -15.38 -4.01 7.36
C ALA A 30 -15.31 -5.47 6.87
N GLY A 31 -14.12 -6.07 6.95
CA GLY A 31 -13.93 -7.48 6.61
C GLY A 31 -12.51 -7.77 6.12
N PRO A 32 -12.19 -9.06 5.93
CA PRO A 32 -10.93 -9.47 5.34
C PRO A 32 -10.84 -9.01 3.87
N VAL A 33 -9.67 -8.54 3.47
CA VAL A 33 -9.37 -8.24 2.06
C VAL A 33 -8.92 -9.53 1.39
N ARG A 34 -9.63 -9.95 0.32
CA ARG A 34 -9.20 -11.09 -0.49
C ARG A 34 -7.94 -10.72 -1.27
N ILE A 35 -6.90 -11.53 -1.14
CA ILE A 35 -5.74 -11.49 -2.02
C ILE A 35 -5.92 -12.62 -3.04
N ASP A 36 -6.10 -12.28 -4.31
CA ASP A 36 -6.35 -13.24 -5.40
C ASP A 36 -5.20 -13.32 -6.41
N ARG A 37 -4.11 -12.60 -6.14
CA ARG A 37 -2.98 -12.49 -7.04
C ARG A 37 -1.73 -12.05 -6.29
N PHE A 38 -0.57 -12.46 -6.79
CA PHE A 38 0.71 -11.84 -6.46
C PHE A 38 1.45 -11.43 -7.73
N ALA A 39 2.35 -10.47 -7.60
CA ALA A 39 3.18 -9.98 -8.70
C ALA A 39 4.65 -9.99 -8.30
N LEU A 40 5.50 -10.43 -9.23
CA LEU A 40 6.95 -10.43 -9.05
C LEU A 40 7.51 -9.11 -9.60
N PHE A 41 8.27 -8.40 -8.76
CA PHE A 41 8.95 -7.18 -9.16
C PHE A 41 10.46 -7.33 -9.02
N LYS A 42 11.20 -6.62 -9.87
CA LYS A 42 12.65 -6.44 -9.75
C LYS A 42 12.98 -5.00 -9.44
N GLN A 43 13.90 -4.79 -8.50
CA GLN A 43 14.51 -3.51 -8.24
C GLN A 43 16.01 -3.65 -8.51
N ASP A 44 16.51 -2.95 -9.53
CA ASP A 44 17.90 -3.09 -9.97
C ASP A 44 18.88 -2.37 -9.02
N GLU A 45 18.45 -1.26 -8.39
CA GLU A 45 19.23 -0.47 -7.44
C GLU A 45 18.37 -0.03 -6.25
N ARG A 46 18.97 0.18 -5.06
CA ARG A 46 18.23 0.51 -3.83
C ARG A 46 17.34 1.76 -3.95
N ALA A 47 17.78 2.77 -4.70
CA ALA A 47 17.02 4.00 -4.95
C ALA A 47 16.14 3.90 -6.22
N GLY A 48 16.23 2.80 -6.96
CA GLY A 48 15.53 2.59 -8.22
C GLY A 48 14.05 2.24 -8.02
N ARG A 49 13.26 2.42 -9.07
CA ARG A 49 11.86 2.00 -9.09
C ARG A 49 11.76 0.48 -9.27
N PHE A 50 10.74 -0.12 -8.68
CA PHE A 50 10.37 -1.50 -8.98
C PHE A 50 9.83 -1.59 -10.41
N ARG A 51 10.27 -2.61 -11.15
CA ARG A 51 9.68 -3.00 -12.44
C ARG A 51 8.93 -4.31 -12.26
N LEU A 52 7.68 -4.34 -12.73
CA LEU A 52 6.88 -5.57 -12.78
C LEU A 52 7.54 -6.55 -13.75
N LEU A 53 7.81 -7.77 -13.30
CA LEU A 53 8.30 -8.86 -14.14
C LEU A 53 7.13 -9.74 -14.59
N ASP A 54 6.25 -10.12 -13.66
CA ASP A 54 5.11 -10.99 -13.95
C ASP A 54 4.04 -10.94 -12.84
N SER A 55 2.88 -11.53 -13.09
CA SER A 55 1.72 -11.56 -12.21
C SER A 55 1.00 -12.91 -12.27
N TYR A 56 0.71 -13.49 -11.11
CA TYR A 56 0.15 -14.82 -10.97
C TYR A 56 -1.13 -14.76 -10.16
N ALA A 57 -2.24 -15.26 -10.71
CA ALA A 57 -3.47 -15.44 -9.97
C ALA A 57 -3.32 -16.60 -8.97
N PHE A 58 -3.95 -16.45 -7.80
CA PHE A 58 -4.21 -17.59 -6.92
C PHE A 58 -5.42 -18.35 -7.47
N GLY A 59 -5.28 -19.68 -7.57
CA GLY A 59 -6.34 -20.60 -7.97
C GLY A 59 -7.25 -20.98 -6.82
#